data_AF-A0A6C0K0G3-F1
#
_entry.id   AF-A0A6C0K0G3-F1
#
_cell.length_a   1.000
_cell.length_b   1.000
_cell.length_c   1.000
_cell.angle_alpha   90.00
_cell.angle_beta   90.00
_cell.angle_gamma   90.00
#
_symmetry.space_group_name_H-M   'P 1'
#
loop_
_entity.id
_entity.type
_entity.pdbx_description
1 polymer ?
#
loop_
_entity_poly.entity_id
_entity_poly.type
_entity_poly.pdbx_seq_one_letter_code
_entity_poly.pdbx_strand_id
1 'polypeptide(L)'
;MAALTDAYNSVNETANRNDPHENPQAFHRLRSEAEHPFTARHMLGIVGGNAVSLTKTNWPDVESDLKGITRPNTDCATRKHLPFSGNMVVRKNPKNFFVMDTSKDHLPPTQMWAYPAVIGPKPIVQEVCVRPEKY
;
A
#
# COMPACT_ATOMS: atom_id res chain seq x y z
N MET A 1 -18.94 8.68 -40.29
CA MET A 1 -19.43 8.51 -38.90
C MET A 1 -18.29 7.89 -38.12
N ALA A 2 -17.79 8.54 -37.07
CA ALA A 2 -16.79 7.94 -36.20
C ALA A 2 -17.38 6.68 -35.57
N ALA A 3 -16.60 5.60 -35.50
CA ALA A 3 -17.06 4.38 -34.89
C ALA A 3 -17.31 4.63 -33.40
N LEU A 4 -18.29 3.91 -32.81
CA LEU A 4 -18.57 3.98 -31.37
C LEU A 4 -17.32 3.70 -30.52
N THR A 5 -16.36 2.94 -31.08
CA THR A 5 -15.04 2.66 -30.53
C THR A 5 -14.11 3.88 -30.52
N ASP A 6 -14.19 4.77 -31.51
CA ASP A 6 -13.31 5.95 -31.61
C ASP A 6 -13.77 7.06 -30.66
N ALA A 7 -15.09 7.21 -30.52
CA ALA A 7 -15.67 8.06 -29.47
C ALA A 7 -15.39 7.50 -28.06
N TYR A 8 -15.26 6.18 -27.94
CA TYR A 8 -14.93 5.51 -26.68
C TYR A 8 -13.46 5.69 -26.28
N ASN A 9 -12.54 5.51 -27.23
CA ASN A 9 -11.09 5.64 -26.98
C ASN A 9 -10.71 7.10 -26.68
N SER A 10 -11.34 8.07 -27.35
CA SER A 10 -11.06 9.49 -27.08
C SER A 10 -11.40 9.88 -25.65
N VAL A 11 -12.57 9.50 -25.11
CA VAL A 11 -12.92 9.87 -23.73
C VAL A 11 -12.09 9.10 -22.69
N ASN A 12 -11.78 7.82 -22.91
CA ASN A 12 -11.16 7.00 -21.85
C ASN A 12 -9.62 7.05 -21.84
N GLU A 13 -8.97 7.30 -22.98
CA GLU A 13 -7.50 7.41 -23.06
C GLU A 13 -7.01 8.85 -22.90
N THR A 14 -7.83 9.86 -23.22
CA THR A 14 -7.44 11.28 -23.11
C THR A 14 -7.98 11.98 -21.87
N ALA A 15 -9.05 11.48 -21.24
CA ALA A 15 -9.53 12.06 -20.00
C ALA A 15 -8.52 11.84 -18.88
N ASN A 16 -8.32 12.87 -18.08
CA ASN A 16 -7.49 12.76 -16.89
C ASN A 16 -8.15 11.74 -15.94
N ARG A 17 -7.43 10.67 -15.57
CA ARG A 17 -7.91 9.63 -14.65
C ARG A 17 -8.51 10.20 -13.36
N ASN A 18 -8.05 11.38 -12.94
CA ASN A 18 -8.43 12.05 -11.71
C ASN A 18 -9.56 13.09 -11.87
N ASP A 19 -10.07 13.34 -13.08
CA ASP A 19 -11.16 14.28 -13.29
C ASP A 19 -12.53 13.61 -13.09
N PRO A 20 -13.26 13.92 -12.01
CA PRO A 20 -14.56 13.31 -11.73
C PRO A 20 -15.67 13.79 -12.68
N HIS A 21 -15.47 14.89 -13.42
CA HIS A 21 -16.45 15.39 -14.39
C HIS A 21 -16.44 14.58 -15.68
N GLU A 22 -15.26 14.19 -16.16
CA GLU A 22 -15.10 13.37 -17.37
C GLU A 22 -15.19 11.87 -17.07
N ASN A 23 -14.68 11.45 -15.91
CA ASN A 23 -14.72 10.06 -15.47
C ASN A 23 -15.54 9.89 -14.18
N PRO A 24 -16.82 9.45 -14.26
CA PRO A 24 -17.66 9.23 -13.08
C PRO A 24 -17.18 8.08 -12.17
N GLN A 25 -16.15 7.33 -12.60
CA GLN A 25 -15.48 6.29 -11.82
C GLN A 25 -14.13 6.75 -11.27
N ALA A 26 -13.78 8.04 -11.40
CA ALA A 26 -12.57 8.61 -10.83
C ALA A 26 -12.58 8.52 -9.29
N PHE A 27 -11.40 8.29 -8.73
CA PHE A 27 -11.24 8.23 -7.28
C PHE A 27 -11.22 9.64 -6.70
N HIS A 28 -11.99 9.85 -5.64
CA HIS A 28 -11.97 11.11 -4.92
C HIS A 28 -10.68 11.29 -4.10
N ARG A 29 -9.97 10.20 -3.77
CA ARG A 29 -8.77 10.24 -2.93
C ARG A 29 -7.55 9.72 -3.67
N LEU A 30 -6.45 10.46 -3.54
CA LEU A 30 -5.15 10.06 -4.06
C LEU A 30 -4.45 9.10 -3.10
N ARG A 31 -3.53 8.28 -3.64
CA ARG A 31 -2.69 7.41 -2.82
C ARG A 31 -1.87 8.20 -1.80
N SER A 32 -1.32 9.34 -2.21
CA SER A 32 -0.50 10.21 -1.35
C SER A 32 -1.27 10.85 -0.19
N GLU A 33 -2.60 10.91 -0.27
CA GLU A 33 -3.45 11.37 0.84
C GLU A 33 -3.63 10.27 1.90
N ALA A 34 -3.60 9.00 1.48
CA ALA A 34 -3.79 7.86 2.35
C ALA A 34 -2.46 7.32 2.92
N GLU A 35 -1.38 7.39 2.15
CA GLU A 35 -0.10 6.77 2.45
C GLU A 35 1.06 7.77 2.36
N HIS A 36 1.95 7.75 3.35
CA HIS A 36 3.22 8.48 3.30
C HIS A 36 4.13 7.90 2.20
N PRO A 37 4.88 8.71 1.41
CA PRO A 37 5.73 8.20 0.32
C PRO A 37 6.82 7.22 0.77
N PHE A 38 7.26 7.34 2.03
CA PHE A 38 8.17 6.40 2.67
C PHE A 38 7.42 5.61 3.75
N THR A 39 6.73 4.54 3.33
CA THR A 39 5.99 3.67 4.25
C THR A 39 6.93 2.68 4.92
N ALA A 40 6.91 2.62 6.26
CA ALA A 40 7.67 1.64 7.04
C ALA A 40 6.96 1.32 8.37
N ARG A 41 7.30 0.16 8.96
CA ARG A 41 6.74 -0.30 10.23
C ARG A 41 7.70 -0.05 11.38
N HIS A 42 7.20 0.38 12.54
CA HIS A 42 8.04 0.50 13.74
C HIS A 42 8.52 -0.86 14.26
N MET A 43 9.83 -0.96 14.51
CA MET A 43 10.45 -2.17 15.06
C MET A 43 9.92 -2.54 16.45
N LEU A 44 9.58 -1.55 17.28
CA LEU A 44 9.03 -1.78 18.64
C LEU A 44 7.56 -2.21 18.67
N GLY A 45 6.93 -2.44 17.51
CA GLY A 45 5.57 -2.98 17.46
C GLY A 45 4.51 -2.01 18.00
N ILE A 46 4.66 -0.71 17.72
CA ILE A 46 3.56 0.23 17.93
C ILE A 46 2.38 -0.25 17.07
N VAL A 47 1.24 -0.52 17.70
CA VAL A 47 0.06 -1.03 16.99
C VAL A 47 -0.76 0.16 16.49
N GLY A 48 -0.63 0.50 15.20
CA GLY A 48 -1.44 1.54 14.58
C GLY A 48 -0.90 2.04 13.23
N GLY A 49 -1.80 2.52 12.38
CA GLY A 49 -1.47 3.07 11.06
C GLY A 49 -0.68 2.08 10.20
N ASN A 50 0.35 2.57 9.50
CA ASN A 50 1.25 1.79 8.65
C ASN A 50 2.07 0.73 9.42
N ALA A 51 2.00 0.68 10.75
CA ALA A 51 2.65 -0.39 11.50
C ALA A 51 1.89 -1.74 11.39
N VAL A 52 0.63 -1.71 10.95
CA VAL A 52 -0.17 -2.90 10.61
C VAL A 52 -0.01 -3.19 9.12
N SER A 53 0.00 -4.47 8.74
CA SER A 53 0.16 -4.91 7.34
C SER A 53 -0.83 -4.20 6.41
N LEU A 54 -0.31 -3.51 5.39
CA LEU A 54 -1.12 -2.82 4.38
C LEU A 54 -1.54 -3.80 3.30
N THR A 55 -2.54 -3.45 2.49
CA THR A 55 -2.85 -4.20 1.27
C THR A 55 -1.76 -3.97 0.23
N LYS A 56 -1.44 -4.98 -0.59
CA LYS A 56 -0.49 -4.81 -1.72
C LYS A 56 -0.95 -3.78 -2.74
N THR A 57 -2.24 -3.60 -2.87
CA THR A 57 -2.84 -2.56 -3.73
C THR A 57 -3.03 -1.25 -3.00
N ASN A 58 -3.18 -0.19 -3.78
CA ASN A 58 -3.47 1.15 -3.30
C ASN A 58 -4.71 1.13 -2.40
N TRP A 59 -4.57 1.68 -1.19
CA TRP A 59 -5.67 1.73 -0.23
C TRP A 59 -6.93 2.46 -0.72
N PRO A 60 -6.84 3.60 -1.44
CA PRO A 60 -8.02 4.27 -2.01
C PRO A 60 -8.82 3.40 -2.98
N ASP A 61 -8.16 2.51 -3.73
CA ASP A 61 -8.82 1.64 -4.70
C ASP A 61 -9.66 0.57 -3.96
N VAL A 62 -9.13 0.06 -2.85
CA VAL A 62 -9.84 -0.87 -1.97
C VAL A 62 -11.03 -0.19 -1.28
N GLU A 63 -10.84 1.01 -0.73
CA GLU A 63 -11.95 1.78 -0.13
C GLU A 63 -13.07 2.06 -1.13
N SER A 64 -12.71 2.38 -2.38
CA SER A 64 -13.66 2.71 -3.43
C SER A 64 -14.47 1.49 -3.89
N ASP A 65 -13.85 0.31 -4.01
CA ASP A 65 -14.59 -0.95 -4.29
C ASP A 65 -15.50 -1.36 -3.12
N LEU A 66 -15.07 -1.12 -1.87
CA LEU A 66 -15.90 -1.34 -0.68
C LEU A 66 -17.10 -0.40 -0.63
N LYS A 67 -16.92 0.87 -1.00
CA LYS A 67 -18.00 1.84 -1.17
C LYS A 67 -18.88 1.59 -2.41
N GLY A 68 -18.45 0.69 -3.29
CA GLY A 68 -19.18 0.32 -4.49
C GLY A 68 -19.11 1.34 -5.63
N ILE A 69 -18.22 2.33 -5.54
CA ILE A 69 -18.09 3.41 -6.53
C ILE A 69 -17.52 2.87 -7.84
N THR A 70 -16.50 1.99 -7.76
CA THR A 70 -15.89 1.36 -8.93
C THR A 70 -16.76 0.27 -9.55
N ARG A 71 -17.88 -0.09 -8.91
CA ARG A 71 -18.78 -1.13 -9.43
C ARG A 71 -19.61 -0.55 -10.57
N PRO A 72 -19.70 -1.24 -11.71
CA PRO A 72 -20.52 -0.76 -12.79
C PRO A 72 -21.99 -0.78 -12.38
N ASN A 73 -22.69 0.33 -12.63
CA ASN A 73 -24.10 0.46 -12.32
C ASN A 73 -24.91 -0.35 -13.34
N THR A 74 -25.04 -1.66 -13.12
CA THR A 74 -25.80 -2.57 -13.99
C THR A 74 -26.73 -3.44 -13.17
N ASP A 75 -28.00 -3.53 -13.55
CA ASP A 75 -28.98 -4.45 -12.93
C ASP A 75 -28.87 -5.90 -13.43
N CYS A 76 -27.90 -6.19 -14.29
CA CYS A 76 -27.64 -7.53 -14.76
C CYS A 76 -27.17 -8.43 -13.61
N ALA A 77 -27.97 -9.45 -13.25
CA ALA A 77 -27.72 -10.36 -12.14
C ALA A 77 -26.34 -11.06 -12.24
N THR A 78 -25.86 -11.35 -13.46
CA THR A 78 -24.55 -11.97 -13.69
C THR A 78 -23.36 -11.07 -13.35
N ARG A 79 -23.59 -9.75 -13.25
CA ARG A 79 -22.54 -8.73 -13.00
C ARG A 79 -22.67 -8.03 -11.65
N LYS A 80 -23.88 -8.00 -11.09
CA LYS A 80 -24.21 -7.30 -9.83
C LYS A 80 -23.41 -7.81 -8.62
N HIS A 81 -22.98 -9.07 -8.66
CA HIS A 81 -22.28 -9.74 -7.56
C HIS A 81 -21.17 -10.69 -8.04
N LEU A 82 -20.32 -10.25 -8.98
CA LEU A 82 -19.16 -11.06 -9.37
C LEU A 82 -18.31 -11.37 -8.12
N PRO A 83 -18.07 -12.66 -7.81
CA PRO A 83 -17.48 -13.05 -6.54
C PRO A 83 -16.00 -12.68 -6.45
N PHE A 84 -15.57 -12.48 -5.21
CA PHE A 84 -14.17 -12.41 -4.80
C PHE A 84 -13.48 -13.75 -5.08
N SER A 85 -12.40 -13.76 -5.87
CA SER A 85 -11.64 -14.97 -6.15
C SER A 85 -10.42 -15.03 -5.24
N GLY A 86 -10.60 -15.54 -4.01
CA GLY A 86 -9.53 -15.53 -2.99
C GLY A 86 -9.01 -14.12 -2.78
N ASN A 87 -7.71 -13.92 -2.55
CA ASN A 87 -7.13 -12.59 -2.27
C ASN A 87 -7.18 -11.56 -3.42
N MET A 88 -7.82 -11.86 -4.54
CA MET A 88 -7.93 -10.94 -5.67
C MET A 88 -9.39 -10.56 -5.93
N VAL A 89 -9.65 -9.25 -5.99
CA VAL A 89 -10.90 -8.72 -6.52
C VAL A 89 -10.71 -8.46 -8.01
N VAL A 90 -11.45 -9.21 -8.82
CA VAL A 90 -11.48 -9.06 -10.28
C VAL A 90 -12.86 -8.55 -10.69
N ARG A 91 -12.88 -7.36 -11.29
CA ARG A 91 -14.08 -6.75 -11.90
C ARG A 91 -13.88 -6.70 -13.40
N LYS A 92 -14.50 -7.63 -14.11
CA LYS A 92 -14.47 -7.69 -15.57
C LYS A 92 -15.78 -7.12 -16.14
N ASN A 93 -15.70 -5.94 -16.73
CA ASN A 93 -16.77 -5.30 -17.47
C ASN A 93 -16.31 -5.11 -18.93
N PRO A 94 -17.22 -5.18 -19.93
CA PRO A 94 -16.93 -4.73 -21.29
C PRO A 94 -16.20 -3.39 -21.40
N LYS A 95 -16.49 -2.44 -20.49
CA LYS A 95 -15.87 -1.12 -20.49
C LYS A 95 -14.53 -1.08 -19.72
N ASN A 96 -14.50 -1.65 -18.53
CA ASN A 96 -13.35 -1.57 -17.64
C ASN A 96 -12.95 -2.93 -17.08
N PHE A 97 -11.65 -3.19 -17.07
CA PHE A 97 -11.04 -4.33 -16.42
C PHE A 97 -10.25 -3.84 -15.21
N PHE A 98 -10.71 -4.18 -14.01
CA PHE A 98 -10.08 -3.78 -12.77
C PHE A 98 -9.73 -5.01 -11.95
N VAL A 99 -8.46 -5.10 -11.57
CA VAL A 99 -7.92 -6.19 -10.75
C VAL A 99 -7.19 -5.57 -9.58
N MET A 100 -7.54 -5.97 -8.37
CA MET A 100 -6.82 -5.56 -7.17
C MET A 100 -6.50 -6.78 -6.27
N ASP A 101 -5.25 -6.88 -5.85
CA ASP A 101 -4.77 -7.84 -4.87
C ASP A 101 -4.97 -7.28 -3.45
N THR A 102 -5.82 -7.91 -2.66
CA THR A 102 -6.12 -7.58 -1.27
C THR A 102 -5.27 -8.37 -0.28
N SER A 103 -4.24 -9.09 -0.73
CA SER A 103 -3.30 -9.74 0.18
C SER A 103 -2.55 -8.70 1.01
N LYS A 104 -2.28 -9.07 2.27
CA LYS A 104 -1.57 -8.23 3.24
C LYS A 104 -0.07 -8.28 2.96
N ASP A 105 0.57 -7.12 2.93
CA ASP A 105 2.00 -6.96 2.84
C ASP A 105 2.56 -6.31 4.11
N HIS A 106 3.67 -6.85 4.58
CA HIS A 106 4.33 -6.36 5.80
C HIS A 106 5.44 -5.42 5.39
N LEU A 107 5.29 -4.14 5.74
CA LEU A 107 6.31 -3.14 5.49
C LEU A 107 7.62 -3.47 6.24
N PRO A 108 8.77 -3.07 5.67
CA PRO A 108 10.06 -3.28 6.31
C PRO A 108 10.10 -2.59 7.69
N PRO A 109 10.73 -3.22 8.69
CA PRO A 109 10.89 -2.61 10.00
C PRO A 109 11.89 -1.45 9.94
N THR A 110 11.53 -0.31 10.51
CA THR A 110 12.41 0.84 10.71
C THR A 110 12.46 1.25 12.17
N GLN A 111 13.62 1.78 12.56
CA GLN A 111 13.86 2.29 13.88
C GLN A 111 13.69 3.82 13.88
N MET A 112 12.66 4.30 14.57
CA MET A 112 12.32 5.73 14.63
C MET A 112 13.14 6.50 15.67
N TRP A 113 13.65 5.78 16.68
CA TRP A 113 14.35 6.33 17.84
C TRP A 113 15.78 5.83 17.83
N ALA A 114 16.75 6.73 17.95
CA ALA A 114 18.14 6.33 18.12
C ALA A 114 18.29 5.58 19.45
N TYR A 115 19.05 4.49 19.45
CA TYR A 115 19.51 3.93 20.72
C TYR A 115 20.43 4.96 21.38
N PRO A 116 20.34 5.15 22.71
CA PRO A 116 21.32 5.95 23.41
C PRO A 116 22.71 5.34 23.18
N ALA A 117 23.73 6.19 23.05
CA ALA A 117 25.10 5.71 22.98
C ALA A 117 25.42 4.97 24.29
N VAL A 118 25.55 3.65 24.23
CA VAL A 118 26.03 2.85 25.35
C VAL A 118 27.54 2.98 25.35
N ILE A 119 28.10 3.62 26.39
CA ILE A 119 29.55 3.63 26.60
C ILE A 119 29.97 2.18 26.87
N GLY A 120 30.89 1.66 26.08
CA GLY A 120 31.42 0.31 26.27
C GLY A 120 32.02 0.14 27.68
N PRO A 121 32.08 -1.10 28.20
CA PRO A 121 32.72 -1.35 29.49
C PRO A 121 34.18 -0.87 29.44
N LYS A 122 34.70 -0.40 30.58
CA LYS A 122 36.13 -0.09 30.70
C LYS A 122 36.94 -1.32 30.28
N PRO A 123 38.06 -1.14 29.55
CA PRO A 123 38.91 -2.26 29.17
C PRO A 123 39.33 -3.04 30.43
N ILE A 124 39.29 -4.36 30.35
CA ILE A 124 39.72 -5.23 31.44
C ILE A 124 41.21 -5.02 31.63
N VAL A 125 41.60 -4.50 32.80
CA VAL A 125 43.00 -4.45 33.21
C VAL A 125 43.30 -5.79 33.89
N GLN A 126 44.08 -6.64 33.22
CA GLN A 126 44.67 -7.81 33.88
C GLN A 126 45.84 -7.33 34.74
N GLU A 127 45.61 -7.19 36.04
CA GLU A 127 46.68 -7.08 37.02
C GLU A 127 47.33 -8.47 37.17
N VAL A 128 48.30 -8.76 36.30
CA VAL A 128 49.15 -9.93 36.47
C VAL A 128 50.16 -9.58 37.54
N CYS A 129 50.21 -10.36 38.63
CA CYS A 129 51.29 -10.28 39.61
C CYS A 129 52.60 -10.67 38.90
N VAL A 130 53.35 -9.68 38.40
CA VAL A 130 54.69 -9.92 37.86
C VAL A 130 55.63 -10.12 39.04
N ARG A 131 56.29 -11.28 39.09
CA ARG A 131 57.27 -11.58 40.15
C ARG A 131 58.46 -10.61 40.00
N PRO A 132 58.81 -9.82 41.03
CA PRO A 132 59.80 -8.73 40.91
C PRO A 132 61.26 -9.19 40.74
N GLU A 133 61.54 -10.50 40.76
CA GLU A 133 62.89 -11.05 40.97
C GLU A 133 63.69 -11.35 39.69
N LYS A 134 63.53 -10.61 38.59
CA LYS A 134 64.39 -10.83 37.41
C LYS A 134 64.77 -9.53 36.69
N TYR A 135 65.65 -8.77 37.33
CA TYR A 135 66.63 -7.89 36.68
C TYR A 135 67.97 -8.08 37.39
#